data_AF-K1T0U2-F1
#
_entry.id   AF-K1T0U2-F1
#
_cell.length_a   1.000
_cell.length_b   1.000
_cell.length_c   1.000
_cell.angle_alpha   90.00
_cell.angle_beta   90.00
_cell.angle_gamma   90.00
#
_symmetry.space_group_name_H-M   'P 1'
#
loop_
_entity.id
_entity.type
_entity.pdbx_description
1 polymer ?
#
loop_
_entity_poly.entity_id
_entity_poly.type
_entity_poly.pdbx_seq_one_letter_code
_entity_poly.pdbx_strand_id
1 'polypeptide(L)'
;DKPLVISNVTTSCGCTVADWTKEPIAPGKTGIVSSTFDAKAIGRFQKSVGIYCNASNKPIYLAIRGEVTADPKNYTFTHPFQIGAIRLDKEEIEFEDANKGDKPTMELLVANTSDKLYTPVLMHLPPYLSAVATPEKLGRGRTGKIKITLDTDKLPKLGLTTASVYLSRFPGDKVGE
;
A
#
# COMPACT_ATOMS: atom_id res chain seq x y z
N ASP A 1 -22.76 -12.49 -26.47
CA ASP A 1 -22.26 -11.35 -25.69
C ASP A 1 -22.98 -10.06 -26.07
N LYS A 2 -23.28 -9.21 -25.08
CA LYS A 2 -23.91 -7.89 -25.26
C LYS A 2 -22.94 -6.81 -24.77
N PRO A 3 -22.97 -5.59 -25.34
CA PRO A 3 -22.14 -4.51 -24.82
C PRO A 3 -22.53 -4.15 -23.39
N LEU A 4 -21.53 -3.80 -22.57
CA LEU A 4 -21.74 -3.28 -21.22
C LEU A 4 -22.15 -1.80 -21.32
N VAL A 5 -23.24 -1.44 -20.67
CA VAL A 5 -23.75 -0.06 -20.63
C VAL A 5 -23.85 0.39 -19.19
N ILE A 6 -23.16 1.47 -18.85
CA ILE A 6 -23.25 2.13 -17.53
C ILE A 6 -24.40 3.13 -17.60
N SER A 7 -25.52 2.81 -16.94
CA SER A 7 -26.72 3.64 -16.94
C SER A 7 -26.60 4.83 -16.00
N ASN A 8 -25.90 4.66 -14.88
CA ASN A 8 -25.72 5.73 -13.91
C ASN A 8 -24.48 5.51 -13.02
N VAL A 9 -23.89 6.60 -12.54
CA VAL A 9 -22.89 6.59 -11.48
C VAL A 9 -23.29 7.61 -10.42
N THR A 10 -23.41 7.15 -9.18
CA THR A 10 -23.86 7.95 -8.03
C THR A 10 -22.71 8.14 -7.04
N THR A 11 -22.65 9.28 -6.38
CA THR A 11 -21.65 9.58 -5.34
C THR A 11 -22.31 9.83 -4.00
N SER A 12 -21.62 9.49 -2.91
CA SER A 12 -22.15 9.62 -1.54
C SER A 12 -22.36 11.07 -1.03
N CYS A 13 -21.73 12.07 -1.64
CA CYS A 13 -21.84 13.49 -1.27
C CYS A 13 -21.55 14.39 -2.48
N GLY A 14 -21.99 15.65 -2.44
CA GLY A 14 -21.60 16.67 -3.43
C GLY A 14 -20.09 17.03 -3.43
N CYS A 15 -19.34 16.54 -2.44
CA CYS A 15 -17.88 16.66 -2.38
C CYS A 15 -17.13 15.64 -3.25
N THR A 16 -17.86 14.77 -3.96
CA THR A 16 -17.30 13.79 -4.89
C THR A 16 -18.05 13.88 -6.22
N VAL A 17 -17.30 14.11 -7.29
CA VAL A 17 -17.81 14.10 -8.66
C VAL A 17 -17.38 12.80 -9.34
N ALA A 18 -18.18 12.28 -10.25
CA ALA A 18 -17.84 11.11 -11.05
C ALA A 18 -18.07 11.40 -12.53
N ASP A 19 -17.16 10.90 -13.36
CA ASP A 19 -17.29 10.87 -14.81
C ASP A 19 -17.08 9.42 -15.31
N TRP A 20 -17.71 9.07 -16.42
CA TRP A 20 -17.68 7.70 -16.91
C TRP A 20 -17.94 7.57 -18.40
N THR A 21 -17.48 6.47 -18.98
CA THR A 21 -17.79 6.09 -20.36
C THR A 21 -19.31 5.94 -20.56
N LYS A 22 -19.90 6.86 -21.33
CA LYS A 22 -21.35 6.87 -21.64
C LYS A 22 -21.71 5.95 -22.80
N GLU A 23 -20.75 5.71 -23.68
CA GLU A 23 -20.94 4.86 -24.85
C GLU A 23 -20.95 3.37 -24.45
N PRO A 24 -21.71 2.51 -25.14
CA PRO A 24 -21.68 1.07 -24.91
C PRO A 24 -20.27 0.48 -25.11
N ILE A 25 -19.80 -0.27 -24.12
CA ILE A 25 -18.48 -0.91 -24.12
C ILE A 25 -18.60 -2.29 -24.75
N ALA A 26 -17.97 -2.51 -25.89
CA ALA A 26 -18.01 -3.79 -26.60
C ALA A 26 -17.32 -4.91 -25.79
N PRO A 27 -17.69 -6.20 -26.01
CA PRO A 27 -17.02 -7.33 -25.37
C PRO A 27 -15.50 -7.29 -25.55
N GLY A 28 -14.76 -7.50 -24.46
CA GLY A 28 -13.28 -7.46 -24.44
C GLY A 28 -12.66 -6.06 -24.53
N LYS A 29 -13.46 -4.99 -24.50
CA LYS A 29 -12.98 -3.59 -24.42
C LYS A 29 -13.09 -3.05 -23.00
N THR A 30 -12.37 -1.94 -22.74
CA THR A 30 -12.29 -1.29 -21.43
C THR A 30 -13.07 0.02 -21.45
N GLY A 31 -13.88 0.26 -20.42
CA GLY A 31 -14.43 1.58 -20.09
C GLY A 31 -13.81 2.13 -18.82
N ILE A 32 -14.00 3.43 -18.57
CA ILE A 32 -13.41 4.13 -17.42
C ILE A 32 -14.54 4.75 -16.59
N VAL A 33 -14.41 4.62 -15.27
CA VAL A 33 -15.14 5.43 -14.29
C VAL A 33 -14.09 6.19 -13.49
N SER A 34 -14.11 7.52 -13.58
CA SER A 34 -13.23 8.40 -12.82
C SER A 34 -14.02 9.08 -11.71
N SER A 35 -13.40 9.29 -10.56
CA SER A 35 -14.00 10.02 -9.46
C SER A 35 -13.01 11.00 -8.86
N THR A 36 -13.48 12.22 -8.60
CA THR A 36 -12.69 13.31 -8.04
C THR A 36 -13.30 13.73 -6.71
N PHE A 37 -12.49 13.75 -5.66
CA PHE A 37 -12.88 14.16 -4.32
C PHE A 37 -12.25 15.51 -3.97
N ASP A 38 -13.07 16.43 -3.44
CA ASP A 38 -12.62 17.74 -2.96
C ASP A 38 -12.23 17.66 -1.47
N ALA A 39 -10.92 17.64 -1.21
CA ALA A 39 -10.32 17.44 0.11
C ALA A 39 -10.29 18.71 0.99
N LYS A 40 -11.41 19.41 1.12
CA LYS A 40 -11.51 20.65 1.93
C LYS A 40 -11.49 20.43 3.45
N ALA A 41 -12.09 19.34 3.92
CA ALA A 41 -12.23 19.07 5.34
C ALA A 41 -11.10 18.16 5.82
N ILE A 42 -10.34 18.60 6.82
CA ILE A 42 -9.32 17.80 7.52
C ILE A 42 -10.00 16.64 8.26
N GLY A 43 -9.37 15.48 8.25
CA GLY A 43 -9.79 14.27 8.96
C GLY A 43 -10.02 13.08 8.03
N ARG A 44 -10.41 11.97 8.62
CA ARG A 44 -10.70 10.73 7.89
C ARG A 44 -11.99 10.87 7.10
N PHE A 45 -11.99 10.32 5.89
CA PHE A 45 -13.16 10.24 5.05
C PHE A 45 -13.35 8.84 4.48
N GLN A 46 -14.62 8.48 4.30
CA GLN A 46 -15.04 7.33 3.52
C GLN A 46 -16.14 7.79 2.58
N LYS A 47 -15.97 7.56 1.28
CA LYS A 47 -16.94 7.88 0.23
C LYS A 47 -17.25 6.61 -0.55
N SER A 48 -18.45 6.55 -1.11
CA SER A 48 -18.84 5.48 -2.02
C SER A 48 -19.24 6.04 -3.39
N VAL A 49 -18.89 5.27 -4.42
CA VAL A 49 -19.30 5.48 -5.81
C VAL A 49 -20.11 4.26 -6.24
N GLY A 50 -21.40 4.44 -6.51
CA GLY A 50 -22.30 3.38 -6.94
C GLY A 50 -22.48 3.38 -8.45
N ILE A 51 -22.09 2.30 -9.11
CA ILE A 51 -22.12 2.12 -10.57
C ILE A 51 -23.31 1.21 -10.93
N TYR A 52 -24.20 1.71 -11.77
CA TYR A 52 -25.35 0.97 -12.29
C TYR A 52 -25.11 0.62 -13.75
N CYS A 53 -25.29 -0.65 -14.11
CA CYS A 53 -25.07 -1.13 -15.46
C CYS A 53 -25.98 -2.31 -15.79
N ASN A 54 -26.03 -2.71 -17.07
CA ASN A 54 -26.84 -3.83 -17.54
C ASN A 54 -26.27 -5.22 -17.19
N ALA A 55 -25.13 -5.32 -16.49
CA ALA A 55 -24.54 -6.59 -16.08
C ALA A 55 -25.11 -7.14 -14.76
N SER A 56 -25.78 -6.31 -13.95
CA SER A 56 -26.36 -6.71 -12.66
C SER A 56 -27.53 -5.81 -12.29
N ASN A 57 -28.56 -6.40 -11.67
CA ASN A 57 -29.68 -5.62 -11.10
C ASN A 57 -29.29 -4.86 -9.82
N LYS A 58 -28.13 -5.17 -9.22
CA LYS A 58 -27.59 -4.48 -8.06
C LYS A 58 -26.42 -3.60 -8.49
N PRO A 59 -26.31 -2.36 -7.96
CA PRO A 59 -25.17 -1.50 -8.24
C PRO A 59 -23.88 -2.09 -7.67
N ILE A 60 -22.78 -1.82 -8.37
CA ILE A 60 -21.42 -2.10 -7.91
C ILE A 60 -20.94 -0.90 -7.12
N TYR A 61 -20.51 -1.10 -5.87
CA TYR A 61 -20.00 -0.02 -5.03
C TYR A 61 -18.48 -0.05 -4.94
N LEU A 62 -17.85 1.08 -5.28
CA LEU A 62 -16.44 1.35 -5.01
C LEU A 62 -16.34 2.24 -3.76
N ALA A 63 -15.46 1.88 -2.83
CA ALA A 63 -15.21 2.66 -1.62
C ALA A 63 -13.89 3.43 -1.75
N ILE A 64 -13.93 4.73 -1.49
CA ILE A 64 -12.76 5.60 -1.41
C ILE A 64 -12.57 5.94 0.07
N ARG A 65 -11.40 5.62 0.62
CA ARG A 65 -11.04 5.93 2.01
C ARG A 65 -9.75 6.72 2.02
N GLY A 66 -9.65 7.67 2.93
CA GLY A 66 -8.45 8.48 3.09
C GLY A 66 -8.50 9.34 4.33
N GLU A 67 -7.45 10.12 4.54
CA GLU A 67 -7.36 11.13 5.58
C GLU A 67 -6.81 12.41 4.96
N VAL A 68 -7.52 13.51 5.12
CA VAL A 68 -7.04 14.84 4.75
C VAL A 68 -6.30 15.41 5.94
N THR A 69 -5.03 15.78 5.78
CA THR A 69 -4.20 16.29 6.87
C THR A 69 -3.73 17.70 6.55
N ALA A 70 -3.64 18.56 7.58
CA ALA A 70 -3.02 19.88 7.45
C ALA A 70 -1.51 19.79 7.18
N ASP A 71 -0.90 18.69 7.63
CA ASP A 71 0.48 18.36 7.35
C ASP A 71 0.53 17.23 6.30
N PRO A 72 0.93 17.50 5.04
CA PRO A 72 1.09 16.45 4.03
C PRO A 72 2.16 15.41 4.40
N LYS A 73 2.91 15.61 5.49
CA LYS A 73 3.90 14.68 6.05
C LYS A 73 3.37 13.91 7.27
N ASN A 74 2.08 14.01 7.60
CA ASN A 74 1.48 13.16 8.62
C ASN A 74 1.21 11.76 8.06
N TYR A 75 2.21 10.89 8.17
CA TYR A 75 2.15 9.52 7.67
C TYR A 75 1.27 8.58 8.51
N THR A 76 0.45 9.08 9.45
CA THR A 76 -0.36 8.22 10.32
C THR A 76 -1.36 7.35 9.57
N PHE A 77 -1.86 7.81 8.41
CA PHE A 77 -2.78 7.03 7.59
C PHE A 77 -2.08 5.98 6.70
N THR A 78 -0.98 6.36 6.04
CA THR A 78 -0.27 5.49 5.08
C THR A 78 0.78 4.60 5.75
N HIS A 79 1.29 5.03 6.89
CA HIS A 79 2.28 4.34 7.71
C HIS A 79 1.77 4.29 9.16
N PRO A 80 0.73 3.50 9.45
CA PRO A 80 0.05 3.53 10.75
C PRO A 80 0.93 3.02 11.89
N PHE A 81 1.91 2.16 11.60
CA PHE A 81 2.77 1.57 12.63
C PHE A 81 3.94 2.51 12.93
N GLN A 82 4.28 2.70 14.20
CA GLN A 82 5.31 3.63 14.63
C GLN A 82 6.34 2.95 15.53
N ILE A 83 7.61 3.10 15.17
CA ILE A 83 8.75 2.61 15.96
C ILE A 83 9.69 3.80 16.19
N GLY A 84 9.64 4.37 17.40
CA GLY A 84 10.33 5.62 17.69
C GLY A 84 9.84 6.76 16.79
N ALA A 85 10.73 7.30 15.97
CA ALA A 85 10.43 8.37 15.00
C ALA A 85 10.34 7.85 13.54
N ILE A 86 10.22 6.54 13.36
CA ILE A 86 10.05 5.89 12.06
C ILE A 86 8.64 5.32 11.99
N ARG A 87 8.00 5.42 10.83
CA ARG A 87 6.68 4.85 10.59
C ARG A 87 6.69 3.85 9.45
N LEU A 88 5.86 2.81 9.55
CA LEU A 88 5.74 1.70 8.61
C LEU A 88 4.31 1.52 8.11
N ASP A 89 4.14 1.05 6.88
CA ASP A 89 2.83 0.66 6.33
C ASP A 89 2.31 -0.66 6.91
N LYS A 90 3.22 -1.56 7.33
CA LYS A 90 2.90 -2.86 7.94
C LYS A 90 3.99 -3.33 8.92
N GLU A 91 3.59 -4.18 9.87
CA GLU A 91 4.49 -4.87 10.81
C GLU A 91 4.79 -6.31 10.41
N GLU A 92 3.93 -6.91 9.58
CA GLU A 92 4.07 -8.29 9.10
C GLU A 92 4.32 -8.30 7.59
N ILE A 93 5.27 -9.13 7.16
CA ILE A 93 5.64 -9.32 5.76
C ILE A 93 5.30 -10.76 5.39
N GLU A 94 4.31 -10.92 4.52
CA GLU A 94 3.90 -12.20 3.97
C GLU A 94 4.33 -12.26 2.50
N PHE A 95 4.92 -13.38 2.11
CA PHE A 95 5.16 -13.70 0.70
C PHE A 95 4.04 -14.63 0.25
N GLU A 96 3.55 -14.43 -0.98
CA GLU A 96 2.65 -15.38 -1.61
C GLU A 96 3.34 -16.75 -1.78
N ASP A 97 2.52 -17.78 -2.05
CA ASP A 97 3.01 -19.12 -2.34
C ASP A 97 4.07 -19.09 -3.45
N ALA A 98 5.24 -19.66 -3.14
CA ALA A 98 6.39 -19.67 -4.02
C ALA A 98 6.96 -21.09 -4.15
N ASN A 99 7.40 -21.44 -5.34
CA ASN A 99 8.06 -22.70 -5.61
C ASN A 99 9.55 -22.61 -5.30
N LYS A 100 10.18 -23.77 -5.10
CA LYS A 100 11.63 -23.82 -4.94
C LYS A 100 12.34 -23.29 -6.19
N GLY A 101 13.28 -22.38 -6.00
CA GLY A 101 13.98 -21.65 -7.06
C GLY A 101 13.41 -20.25 -7.32
N ASP A 102 12.19 -19.97 -6.86
CA ASP A 102 11.57 -18.65 -6.99
C ASP A 102 12.26 -17.63 -6.06
N LYS A 103 12.21 -16.36 -6.48
CA LYS A 103 12.75 -15.23 -5.72
C LYS A 103 11.72 -14.11 -5.54
N PRO A 104 10.59 -14.37 -4.86
CA PRO A 104 9.55 -13.37 -4.71
C PRO A 104 10.04 -12.18 -3.87
N THR A 105 9.42 -11.02 -4.08
CA THR A 105 9.84 -9.77 -3.45
C THR A 105 8.67 -9.02 -2.87
N MET A 106 8.86 -8.43 -1.70
CA MET A 106 7.88 -7.57 -1.03
C MET A 106 8.47 -6.20 -0.75
N GLU A 107 7.63 -5.18 -0.75
CA GLU A 107 8.01 -3.82 -0.36
C GLU A 107 7.39 -3.47 0.99
N LEU A 108 8.25 -3.03 1.92
CA LEU A 108 7.89 -2.37 3.17
C LEU A 108 8.08 -0.86 3.00
N LEU A 109 7.04 -0.07 3.19
CA LEU A 109 7.12 1.38 3.08
C LEU A 109 7.54 1.97 4.43
N VAL A 110 8.45 2.94 4.37
CA VAL A 110 9.08 3.53 5.55
C VAL A 110 9.05 5.04 5.45
N ALA A 111 8.66 5.71 6.54
CA ALA A 111 8.67 7.16 6.64
C ALA A 111 9.51 7.62 7.84
N ASN A 112 10.42 8.56 7.60
CA ASN A 112 11.20 9.21 8.65
C ASN A 112 10.45 10.45 9.17
N THR A 113 9.88 10.38 10.37
CA THR A 113 9.22 11.52 11.01
C THR A 113 10.14 12.28 11.98
N SER A 114 11.39 11.85 12.13
CA SER A 114 12.41 12.57 12.90
C SER A 114 12.95 13.79 12.14
N ASP A 115 13.70 14.62 12.85
CA ASP A 115 14.49 15.72 12.31
C ASP A 115 15.90 15.30 11.83
N LYS A 116 16.29 14.04 12.07
CA LYS A 116 17.62 13.50 11.73
C LYS A 116 17.59 12.71 10.43
N LEU A 117 18.76 12.53 9.83
CA LEU A 117 18.94 11.62 8.70
C LEU A 117 18.84 10.16 9.20
N TYR A 118 18.05 9.35 8.51
CA TYR A 118 17.79 7.96 8.87
C TYR A 118 18.23 7.00 7.77
N THR A 119 18.89 5.90 8.12
CA THR A 119 19.29 4.82 7.21
C THR A 119 18.50 3.56 7.58
N PRO A 120 17.48 3.17 6.79
CA PRO A 120 16.67 2.00 7.08
C PRO A 120 17.48 0.71 6.86
N VAL A 121 17.55 -0.14 7.89
CA VAL A 121 18.23 -1.43 7.82
C VAL A 121 17.36 -2.49 8.50
N LEU A 122 17.06 -3.58 7.80
CA LEU A 122 16.53 -4.79 8.42
C LEU A 122 17.68 -5.62 8.98
N MET A 123 17.71 -5.74 10.30
CA MET A 123 18.69 -6.48 11.09
C MET A 123 18.18 -7.90 11.38
N HIS A 124 19.11 -8.81 11.66
CA HIS A 124 18.85 -10.23 11.92
C HIS A 124 18.08 -10.92 10.79
N LEU A 125 18.39 -10.57 9.53
CA LEU A 125 17.84 -11.26 8.38
C LEU A 125 18.29 -12.73 8.40
N PRO A 126 17.36 -13.70 8.39
CA PRO A 126 17.69 -15.09 8.10
C PRO A 126 18.44 -15.21 6.76
N PRO A 127 19.27 -16.25 6.56
CA PRO A 127 20.12 -16.38 5.38
C PRO A 127 19.34 -16.50 4.06
N TYR A 128 18.06 -16.83 4.13
CA TYR A 128 17.14 -16.89 2.99
C TYR A 128 16.44 -15.56 2.68
N LEU A 129 16.69 -14.49 3.44
CA LEU A 129 16.18 -13.16 3.15
C LEU A 129 17.31 -12.18 2.82
N SER A 130 17.02 -11.25 1.93
CA SER A 130 17.85 -10.07 1.67
C SER A 130 16.97 -8.83 1.60
N ALA A 131 17.51 -7.66 1.94
CA ALA A 131 16.75 -6.43 1.95
C ALA A 131 17.58 -5.25 1.42
N VAL A 132 16.95 -4.38 0.62
CA VAL A 132 17.58 -3.16 0.07
C VAL A 132 16.65 -1.98 0.25
N ALA A 133 17.14 -0.92 0.88
CA ALA A 133 16.39 0.33 1.08
C ALA A 133 16.61 1.31 -0.09
N THR A 134 15.51 1.91 -0.57
CA THR A 134 15.52 2.94 -1.62
C THR A 134 14.65 4.13 -1.22
N PRO A 135 15.22 5.34 -1.11
CA PRO A 135 16.67 5.61 -1.10
C PRO A 135 17.34 5.04 0.16
N GLU A 136 18.68 4.90 0.12
CA GLU A 136 19.48 4.39 1.25
C GLU A 136 19.37 5.28 2.50
N LYS A 137 19.14 6.59 2.32
CA LYS A 137 19.04 7.59 3.38
C LYS A 137 17.77 8.40 3.24
N LEU A 138 17.04 8.54 4.33
CA LEU A 138 15.79 9.29 4.43
C LEU A 138 16.00 10.55 5.28
N GLY A 139 15.86 11.72 4.66
CA GLY A 139 15.80 12.98 5.38
C GLY A 139 14.48 13.18 6.14
N ARG A 140 14.37 14.29 6.87
CA ARG A 140 13.17 14.66 7.63
C ARG A 140 11.92 14.66 6.76
N GLY A 141 10.90 13.91 7.17
CA GLY A 141 9.61 13.81 6.47
C GLY A 141 9.75 13.27 5.06
N ARG A 142 10.71 12.36 4.83
CA ARG A 142 10.87 11.63 3.57
C ARG A 142 10.46 10.19 3.76
N THR A 143 9.89 9.63 2.70
CA THR A 143 9.56 8.21 2.59
C THR A 143 10.59 7.48 1.73
N GLY A 144 10.66 6.19 1.96
CA GLY A 144 11.37 5.22 1.14
C GLY A 144 10.69 3.88 1.21
N LYS A 145 11.30 2.90 0.57
CA LYS A 145 10.85 1.52 0.59
C LYS A 145 12.03 0.60 0.86
N ILE A 146 11.77 -0.47 1.58
CA ILE A 146 12.70 -1.58 1.74
C ILE A 146 12.16 -2.71 0.88
N LYS A 147 12.89 -3.10 -0.16
CA LYS A 147 12.58 -4.28 -0.96
C LYS A 147 13.20 -5.50 -0.29
N ILE A 148 12.37 -6.40 0.22
CA ILE A 148 12.78 -7.68 0.78
C ILE A 148 12.64 -8.74 -0.32
N THR A 149 13.67 -9.58 -0.48
CA THR A 149 13.68 -10.71 -1.43
C THR A 149 13.86 -12.00 -0.65
N LEU A 150 12.96 -12.96 -0.87
CA LEU A 150 13.09 -14.32 -0.38
C LEU A 150 13.86 -15.17 -1.39
N ASP A 151 14.86 -15.90 -0.94
CA ASP A 151 15.61 -16.88 -1.72
C ASP A 151 15.14 -18.28 -1.33
N THR A 152 14.16 -18.82 -2.07
CA THR A 152 13.49 -20.08 -1.69
C THR A 152 14.43 -21.30 -1.67
N ASP A 153 15.55 -21.25 -2.40
CA ASP A 153 16.57 -22.29 -2.39
C ASP A 153 17.29 -22.41 -1.04
N LYS A 154 17.28 -21.34 -0.23
CA LYS A 154 17.93 -21.28 1.08
C LYS A 154 16.97 -21.56 2.24
N LEU A 155 15.70 -21.84 1.94
CA LEU A 155 14.72 -22.18 2.98
C LEU A 155 15.14 -23.49 3.68
N PRO A 156 15.01 -23.57 5.02
CA PRO A 156 15.41 -24.74 5.78
C PRO A 156 14.50 -25.96 5.54
N LYS A 157 13.26 -25.72 5.10
CA LYS A 157 12.25 -26.75 4.83
C LYS A 157 11.18 -26.22 3.87
N LEU A 158 10.45 -27.15 3.25
CA LEU A 158 9.22 -26.82 2.53
C LEU A 158 8.07 -26.56 3.51
N GLY A 159 7.09 -25.76 3.08
CA GLY A 159 5.93 -25.37 3.86
C GLY A 159 6.12 -24.06 4.63
N LEU A 160 5.20 -23.79 5.55
CA LEU A 160 5.15 -22.51 6.28
C LEU A 160 6.44 -22.28 7.08
N THR A 161 7.08 -21.15 6.81
CA THR A 161 8.28 -20.68 7.52
C THR A 161 8.03 -19.28 8.04
N THR A 162 8.28 -19.07 9.32
CA THR A 162 8.17 -17.76 9.99
C THR A 162 9.53 -17.35 10.53
N ALA A 163 9.80 -16.05 10.56
CA ALA A 163 11.00 -15.49 11.18
C ALA A 163 10.74 -14.06 11.66
N SER A 164 11.49 -13.66 12.67
CA SER A 164 11.50 -12.29 13.18
C SER A 164 12.70 -11.53 12.61
N VAL A 165 12.45 -10.33 12.13
CA VAL A 165 13.47 -9.38 11.66
C VAL A 165 13.24 -8.05 12.35
N TYR A 166 14.29 -7.26 12.53
CA TYR A 166 14.21 -6.01 13.28
C TYR A 166 14.56 -4.84 12.40
N LEU A 167 13.73 -3.80 12.37
CA LEU A 167 14.08 -2.56 11.70
C LEU A 167 14.93 -1.68 12.62
N SER A 168 16.03 -1.14 12.12
CA SER A 168 16.85 -0.16 12.83
C SER A 168 16.03 1.09 13.18
N ARG A 169 16.15 1.60 14.41
CA ARG A 169 15.47 2.85 14.81
C ARG A 169 16.34 4.08 14.59
N PHE A 170 17.66 3.89 14.57
CA PHE A 170 18.68 4.92 14.38
C PHE A 170 19.98 4.29 13.86
N PRO A 171 20.93 5.08 13.33
CA PRO A 171 22.22 4.56 12.90
C PRO A 171 22.98 3.88 14.05
N GLY A 172 23.42 2.64 13.85
CA GLY A 172 24.13 1.86 14.85
C GLY A 172 23.25 1.26 15.95
N ASP A 173 21.93 1.22 15.75
CA ASP A 173 21.00 0.49 16.63
C ASP A 173 21.42 -0.97 16.76
N LYS A 174 21.19 -1.54 17.94
CA LYS A 174 21.51 -2.93 18.28
C LYS A 174 20.28 -3.55 18.92
N VAL A 175 19.99 -4.79 18.54
CA VAL A 175 19.01 -5.62 19.22
C VAL A 175 19.78 -6.46 20.23
N GLY A 176 19.43 -6.35 21.52
CA GLY A 176 19.96 -7.24 22.54
C GLY A 176 19.39 -8.65 22.37
N GLU A 177 20.19 -9.66 22.68
CA GLU A 177 19.72 -11.06 22.81
C GLU A 177 18.70 -11.22 23.93
#